data_AF-A0A7J4RTA8-F1
#
_entry.id   AF-A0A7J4RTA8-F1
#
_cell.length_a   1.000
_cell.length_b   1.000
_cell.length_c   1.000
_cell.angle_alpha   90.00
_cell.angle_beta   90.00
_cell.angle_gamma   90.00
#
_symmetry.space_group_name_H-M   'P 1'
#
loop_
_entity.id
_entity.type
_entity.pdbx_description
1 polymer ?
#
loop_
_entity_poly.entity_id
_entity_poly.type
_entity_poly.pdbx_seq_one_letter_code
_entity_poly.pdbx_strand_id
1 'polypeptide(L)'
;MGTRIYYNDVLVDTFPVQYHDSGHWETDYVFTQPGIHIFRVDLYDVSEYGVLTYTFNISTLNPFGYIFYYVVIVGGIGGIGLIIWSVLSRKKVRSKL
;
A
#
# COMPACT_ATOMS: atom_id res chain seq x y z
N MET A 1 15.36 -9.68 19.84
CA MET A 1 14.55 -9.68 18.60
C MET A 1 15.43 -9.29 17.43
N GLY A 2 15.18 -9.85 16.25
CA GLY A 2 15.82 -9.45 15.00
C GLY A 2 14.80 -9.43 13.86
N THR A 3 15.13 -8.78 12.76
CA THR A 3 14.23 -8.72 11.59
C THR A 3 15.00 -8.98 10.31
N ARG A 4 14.48 -9.87 9.46
CA ARG A 4 14.99 -10.17 8.13
C ARG A 4 14.04 -9.65 7.08
N ILE A 5 14.55 -8.90 6.10
CA ILE A 5 13.76 -8.24 5.07
C ILE A 5 14.06 -8.90 3.73
N TYR A 6 13.01 -9.40 3.08
CA TYR A 6 13.11 -10.06 1.78
C TYR A 6 12.38 -9.27 0.70
N TYR A 7 12.93 -9.30 -0.50
CA TYR A 7 12.30 -8.81 -1.73
C TYR A 7 12.48 -9.87 -2.82
N ASN A 8 11.39 -10.32 -3.43
CA ASN A 8 11.40 -11.43 -4.41
C ASN A 8 12.15 -12.68 -3.89
N ASP A 9 11.87 -13.08 -2.64
CA ASP A 9 12.53 -14.20 -1.94
C ASP A 9 14.04 -14.06 -1.70
N VAL A 10 14.63 -12.92 -2.05
CA VAL A 10 16.03 -12.59 -1.77
C VAL A 10 16.11 -11.76 -0.49
N LEU A 11 17.02 -12.14 0.42
CA LEU A 11 17.31 -11.35 1.61
C LEU A 11 18.01 -10.05 1.18
N VAL A 12 17.36 -8.90 1.38
CA VAL A 12 17.88 -7.59 0.97
C VAL A 12 18.44 -6.79 2.13
N ASP A 13 17.92 -6.99 3.35
CA ASP A 13 18.46 -6.34 4.55
C ASP A 13 18.13 -7.15 5.82
N THR A 14 18.81 -6.84 6.92
CA THR A 14 18.61 -7.49 8.21
C THR A 14 18.93 -6.53 9.35
N PHE A 15 17.98 -6.38 10.26
CA PHE A 15 18.25 -5.90 11.62
C PHE A 15 18.73 -7.09 12.45
N PRO A 16 20.01 -7.12 12.87
CA PRO A 16 20.57 -8.25 13.60
C PRO A 16 19.85 -8.44 14.93
N VAL A 17 19.94 -9.66 15.47
CA VAL A 17 19.31 -9.99 16.75
C VAL A 17 19.94 -9.15 17.85
N GLN A 18 19.11 -8.39 18.55
CA GLN A 18 19.49 -7.58 19.68
C GLN A 18 18.65 -7.92 20.90
N TYR A 19 19.23 -7.72 22.08
CA TYR A 19 18.52 -7.81 23.34
C TYR A 19 17.80 -6.48 23.58
N HIS A 20 16.53 -6.54 23.98
CA HIS A 20 15.71 -5.37 24.27
C HIS A 20 15.11 -5.54 25.67
N ASP A 21 15.42 -4.62 26.57
CA ASP A 21 14.93 -4.64 27.95
C ASP A 21 13.45 -4.29 28.06
N SER A 22 12.96 -3.45 27.16
CA SER A 22 11.53 -3.19 26.99
C SER A 22 10.92 -4.23 26.07
N GLY A 23 9.74 -4.76 26.39
CA GLY A 23 8.92 -5.59 25.49
C GLY A 23 8.41 -4.84 24.24
N HIS A 24 9.06 -3.73 23.88
CA HIS A 24 8.75 -2.83 22.79
C HIS A 24 10.05 -2.44 22.10
N TRP A 25 10.03 -2.43 20.77
CA TRP A 25 11.12 -2.00 19.91
C TRP A 25 10.52 -1.31 18.68
N GLU A 26 11.12 -0.20 18.31
CA GLU A 26 10.77 0.59 17.13
C GLU A 26 12.02 0.78 16.27
N THR A 27 11.84 0.72 14.95
CA THR A 27 12.91 0.92 13.98
C THR A 27 12.35 1.53 12.70
N ASP A 28 13.16 2.38 12.06
CA ASP A 28 12.86 2.94 10.76
C ASP A 28 13.52 2.11 9.65
N TYR A 29 12.83 1.97 8.52
CA TYR A 29 13.37 1.34 7.32
C TYR A 29 12.88 2.06 6.06
N VAL A 30 13.81 2.33 5.13
CA VAL A 30 13.53 2.99 3.86
C VAL A 30 13.66 1.98 2.72
N PHE A 31 12.57 1.77 1.99
CA PHE A 31 12.54 0.88 0.84
C PHE A 31 13.30 1.47 -0.34
N THR A 32 14.29 0.73 -0.85
CA THR A 32 15.06 1.13 -2.02
C THR A 32 14.40 0.74 -3.35
N GLN A 33 13.54 -0.28 -3.33
CA GLN A 33 12.86 -0.81 -4.52
C GLN A 33 11.34 -0.77 -4.36
N PRO A 34 10.58 -0.46 -5.42
CA PRO A 34 9.12 -0.57 -5.38
C PRO A 34 8.67 -2.03 -5.44
N GLY A 35 7.60 -2.39 -4.72
CA GLY A 35 7.00 -3.72 -4.73
C GLY A 35 6.66 -4.26 -3.35
N ILE A 36 6.47 -5.58 -3.29
CA ILE A 36 6.13 -6.33 -2.09
C ILE A 36 7.40 -6.78 -1.40
N HIS A 37 7.52 -6.46 -0.11
CA HIS A 37 8.60 -6.89 0.76
C HIS A 37 8.04 -7.77 1.87
N ILE A 38 8.78 -8.80 2.25
CA ILE A 38 8.41 -9.72 3.32
C ILE A 38 9.33 -9.49 4.50
N PHE A 39 8.76 -9.05 5.62
CA PHE A 39 9.48 -8.85 6.87
C PHE A 39 9.26 -10.07 7.74
N ARG A 40 10.34 -10.73 8.14
CA ARG A 40 10.32 -11.84 9.10
C ARG A 40 10.93 -11.36 10.40
N VAL A 41 10.12 -11.21 11.43
CA VAL A 41 10.53 -10.76 12.77
C VAL A 41 10.74 -11.99 13.63
N ASP A 42 11.97 -12.20 14.07
CA ASP A 42 12.37 -13.34 14.90
C ASP A 42 12.47 -12.89 16.37
N LEU A 43 11.58 -13.44 17.18
CA LEU A 43 11.60 -13.30 18.63
C LEU A 43 12.31 -14.51 19.23
N TYR A 44 13.34 -14.24 20.02
CA TYR A 44 14.11 -15.26 20.72
C TYR A 44 13.68 -15.28 22.18
N ASP A 45 13.74 -16.44 22.81
CA ASP A 45 13.53 -16.62 24.26
C ASP A 45 12.13 -16.24 24.77
N VAL A 46 11.13 -16.28 23.88
CA VAL A 46 9.71 -15.98 24.19
C VAL A 46 8.82 -17.23 24.21
N SER A 47 9.37 -18.41 23.94
CA SER A 47 8.60 -19.67 23.98
C SER A 47 9.47 -20.83 24.50
N GLU A 48 8.85 -21.83 25.13
CA GLU A 48 9.51 -23.09 25.55
C GLU A 48 10.24 -23.83 24.41
N TYR A 49 9.98 -23.45 23.15
CA TYR A 49 10.40 -24.19 21.96
C TYR A 49 11.40 -23.42 21.06
N GLY A 50 11.99 -22.31 21.54
CA GLY A 50 13.03 -21.59 20.81
C GLY A 50 12.55 -20.30 20.14
N VAL A 51 12.77 -20.17 18.83
CA VAL A 51 12.53 -18.92 18.07
C VAL A 51 11.11 -18.85 17.53
N LEU A 52 10.42 -17.73 17.77
CA LEU A 52 9.11 -17.43 17.20
C LEU A 52 9.23 -16.41 16.07
N THR A 53 8.88 -16.80 14.85
CA THR A 53 8.97 -15.94 13.66
C THR A 53 7.59 -15.43 13.23
N TYR A 54 7.41 -14.11 13.17
CA TYR A 54 6.26 -13.45 12.57
C TYR A 54 6.57 -12.98 11.16
N THR A 55 5.61 -13.11 10.24
CA THR A 55 5.78 -12.69 8.84
C THR A 55 4.81 -11.58 8.50
N PHE A 56 5.32 -10.47 8.00
CA PHE A 56 4.55 -9.31 7.55
C PHE A 56 4.80 -9.05 6.07
N ASN A 57 3.72 -8.81 5.33
CA ASN A 57 3.79 -8.42 3.93
C ASN A 57 3.61 -6.90 3.85
N ILE A 58 4.66 -6.20 3.42
CA ILE A 58 4.69 -4.74 3.33
C ILE A 58 4.84 -4.34 1.86
N SER A 59 3.83 -3.65 1.33
CA SER A 59 3.82 -3.17 -0.05
C SER A 59 4.15 -1.68 -0.11
N THR A 60 5.11 -1.32 -0.97
CA THR A 60 5.35 0.08 -1.34
C THR A 60 4.52 0.52 -2.55
N LEU A 61 3.81 -0.42 -3.19
CA LEU A 61 2.82 -0.08 -4.21
C LEU A 61 1.66 0.63 -3.53
N ASN A 62 1.28 1.78 -4.07
CA ASN A 62 0.10 2.53 -3.66
C ASN A 62 -1.07 2.19 -4.61
N PRO A 63 -1.86 1.12 -4.36
CA PRO A 63 -3.02 0.80 -5.17
C PRO A 63 -4.07 1.92 -5.14
N PHE A 64 -4.13 2.68 -4.05
CA PHE A 64 -5.08 3.78 -3.89
C PHE A 64 -4.77 4.96 -4.81
N GLY A 65 -3.50 5.23 -5.11
CA GLY A 65 -3.10 6.31 -6.01
C GLY A 65 -3.75 6.17 -7.39
N TYR A 66 -3.60 5.00 -8.01
CA TYR A 66 -4.19 4.73 -9.32
C TYR A 66 -5.72 4.78 -9.29
N ILE A 67 -6.34 4.13 -8.30
CA ILE A 67 -7.81 4.12 -8.15
C ILE A 67 -8.36 5.53 -7.98
N PHE A 68 -7.69 6.36 -7.17
CA PHE A 68 -8.09 7.75 -6.94
C PHE A 68 -8.09 8.55 -8.25
N TYR A 69 -7.02 8.47 -9.05
CA TYR A 69 -6.95 9.16 -10.34
C TYR A 69 -8.06 8.70 -11.29
N TYR A 70 -8.32 7.39 -11.37
CA TYR A 70 -9.40 6.87 -12.20
C TYR A 70 -10.78 7.39 -11.79
N VAL A 71 -11.08 7.40 -10.49
CA VAL A 71 -12.36 7.90 -9.97
C VAL A 71 -12.54 9.37 -10.30
N VAL A 72 -11.49 10.20 -10.13
CA VAL A 72 -11.55 11.63 -10.47
C VAL A 72 -11.77 11.85 -11.96
N ILE A 73 -11.06 11.11 -12.82
CA ILE A 73 -11.20 11.23 -14.28
C ILE A 73 -12.60 10.79 -14.73
N VAL A 74 -13.09 9.65 -14.26
CA VAL A 74 -14.43 9.14 -14.62
C VAL A 74 -15.52 10.09 -14.12
N GLY A 75 -15.40 10.59 -12.88
CA GLY A 75 -16.32 11.58 -12.33
C GLY A 75 -16.34 12.89 -13.13
N GLY A 76 -15.16 13.40 -13.50
CA GLY A 76 -15.03 14.62 -14.29
C GLY A 76 -15.60 14.49 -15.70
N ILE A 77 -15.21 13.44 -16.44
CA ILE A 77 -15.71 13.17 -17.80
C ILE A 77 -17.21 12.92 -17.77
N GLY A 78 -17.70 12.12 -16.80
CA GLY A 78 -19.12 11.84 -16.63
C GLY A 78 -19.93 13.11 -16.37
N GLY A 79 -19.45 13.96 -15.46
CA GLY A 79 -20.09 15.24 -15.14
C GLY A 79 -20.17 16.19 -16.34
N ILE A 80 -19.06 16.37 -17.06
CA ILE A 80 -19.02 17.19 -18.28
C ILE A 80 -19.96 16.63 -19.35
N GLY A 81 -19.97 15.30 -19.55
CA GLY A 81 -20.86 14.63 -20.49
C GLY A 81 -22.33 14.89 -20.19
N LEU A 82 -22.74 14.82 -18.92
CA LEU A 82 -24.10 15.11 -18.49
C LEU A 82 -24.49 16.59 -18.73
N ILE A 83 -23.58 17.52 -18.47
CA ILE A 83 -23.80 18.96 -18.72
C ILE A 83 -23.99 19.22 -20.22
N ILE A 84 -23.10 18.70 -21.06
CA ILE A 84 -23.18 18.84 -22.52
C ILE A 84 -24.49 18.26 -23.04
N TRP A 85 -24.86 17.06 -22.59
CA TRP A 85 -26.11 16.42 -22.99
C TRP A 85 -27.35 17.23 -22.56
N SER A 86 -27.35 17.77 -21.35
CA SER A 86 -28.43 18.64 -20.85
C SER A 86 -28.58 19.91 -21.70
N VAL A 87 -27.48 20.56 -22.10
CA VAL A 87 -27.53 21.76 -22.95
C VAL A 87 -28.02 21.42 -24.36
N LEU A 88 -27.52 20.34 -24.97
CA LEU A 88 -27.92 19.93 -26.31
C LEU A 88 -29.38 19.48 -26.38
N SER A 89 -29.85 18.75 -25.37
CA SER A 89 -31.26 18.31 -25.30
C SER A 89 -32.21 19.50 -25.17
N ARG A 90 -31.89 20.50 -24.33
CA ARG A 90 -32.68 21.75 -24.23
C ARG A 90 -32.70 22.53 -25.55
N LYS A 91 -31.58 22.62 -26.26
CA LYS A 91 -31.53 23.27 -27.59
C LYS A 91 -32.40 22.55 -28.62
N LYS A 92 -32.37 21.21 -28.66
CA LYS A 92 -33.23 20.40 -29.55
C LYS A 92 -34.72 20.60 -29.27
N VAL A 93 -35.12 20.74 -28.02
CA VAL A 93 -36.53 20.97 -27.65
C VAL A 93 -36.97 22.38 -28.08
N ARG A 94 -36.17 23.42 -27.81
CA ARG A 94 -36.49 24.79 -28.23
C ARG A 94 -36.55 24.98 -29.75
N SER A 95 -35.74 24.25 -30.52
CA SER A 95 -35.76 24.31 -31.99
C SER A 95 -37.02 23.70 -32.63
N LYS A 96 -37.82 22.93 -31.88
CA LYS A 96 -39.06 22.29 -32.37
C LYS A 96 -40.34 23.06 -32.00
N LEU A 97 -40.21 24.13 -31.20
CA LEU A 97 -41.27 25.08 -30.84
C LEU A 97 -41.22 26.27 -31.80
#